data_AF-A0A4R4SY79-F1
#
_entry.id   AF-A0A4R4SY79-F1
#
_cell.length_a   1.000
_cell.length_b   1.000
_cell.length_c   1.000
_cell.angle_alpha   90.00
_cell.angle_beta   90.00
_cell.angle_gamma   90.00
#
_symmetry.space_group_name_H-M   'P 1'
#
loop_
_entity.id
_entity.type
_entity.pdbx_description
1 polymer ?
#
loop_
_entity_poly.entity_id
_entity_poly.type
_entity_poly.pdbx_seq_one_letter_code
_entity_poly.pdbx_strand_id
1 'polypeptide(L)'
;MTATRTRTLTALATTSLLLVGGATLAEANGWWRPRPTEVRVMLPEGNTNPAISNGVALGGQVATYASSGLGPTALNPSAPAGSPERYTDPSLTEGARGVTVTEAQALVVLRNIVDNLEAAGLRPEDVVTMKCYLMAPPGADTADYAGWNRAYRQYFANVDLATEEVVPVPMGTSPPEP
;
A
#
# COMPACT_ATOMS: atom_id res chain seq x y z
N MET A 1 -90.56 -38.47 1.56
CA MET A 1 -89.78 -37.76 0.54
C MET A 1 -88.42 -37.44 1.17
N THR A 2 -87.40 -38.25 0.87
CA THR A 2 -86.33 -38.02 -0.14
C THR A 2 -85.34 -36.93 0.26
N ALA A 3 -84.06 -37.31 0.31
CA ALA A 3 -82.94 -36.47 0.73
C ALA A 3 -82.36 -35.64 -0.43
N THR A 4 -81.55 -34.63 -0.08
CA THR A 4 -80.54 -34.09 -1.02
C THR A 4 -79.24 -33.78 -0.27
N ARG A 5 -78.15 -34.46 -0.66
CA ARG A 5 -76.76 -34.07 -0.35
C ARG A 5 -76.30 -33.02 -1.36
N THR A 6 -75.46 -32.06 -0.96
CA THR A 6 -74.47 -31.47 -1.89
C THR A 6 -73.18 -31.06 -1.17
N ARG A 7 -72.06 -31.12 -1.89
CA ARG A 7 -70.71 -30.67 -1.50
C ARG A 7 -70.35 -29.35 -2.24
N THR A 8 -69.26 -28.62 -1.97
CA THR A 8 -68.10 -28.92 -1.12
C THR A 8 -67.76 -27.70 -0.22
N LEU A 9 -66.68 -26.91 -0.26
CA LEU A 9 -65.36 -26.92 -0.94
C LEU A 9 -64.36 -26.21 0.00
N THR A 10 -63.18 -26.80 0.16
CA THR A 10 -62.07 -26.29 0.98
C THR A 10 -61.45 -25.01 0.42
N ALA A 11 -61.05 -24.11 1.32
CA ALA A 11 -60.01 -23.10 1.05
C ALA A 11 -58.95 -23.18 2.16
N LEU A 12 -57.85 -23.90 1.89
CA LEU A 12 -56.62 -23.77 2.67
C LEU A 12 -55.99 -22.41 2.31
N ALA A 13 -55.78 -21.55 3.29
CA ALA A 13 -54.83 -20.44 3.18
C ALA A 13 -53.60 -20.79 4.03
N THR A 14 -52.61 -21.38 3.37
CA THR A 14 -51.43 -21.95 4.02
C THR A 14 -50.46 -20.84 4.42
N THR A 15 -50.51 -20.38 5.67
CA THR A 15 -49.51 -19.45 6.23
C THR A 15 -48.17 -20.16 6.40
N SER A 16 -47.31 -20.10 5.38
CA SER A 16 -46.02 -20.81 5.37
C SER A 16 -44.87 -19.93 4.90
N LEU A 17 -43.77 -20.02 5.67
CA LEU A 17 -42.43 -19.47 5.45
C LEU A 17 -42.27 -17.93 5.51
N LEU A 18 -41.94 -17.46 6.71
CA LEU A 18 -41.18 -16.23 6.95
C LEU A 18 -39.85 -16.51 7.72
N LEU A 19 -39.34 -17.75 7.65
CA LEU A 19 -38.25 -18.26 8.50
C LEU A 19 -37.05 -18.85 7.74
N VAL A 20 -36.88 -18.58 6.44
CA VAL A 20 -35.72 -19.02 5.64
C VAL A 20 -34.95 -17.83 5.06
N GLY A 21 -34.57 -16.89 5.92
CA GLY A 21 -33.72 -15.74 5.58
C GLY A 21 -32.50 -15.55 6.49
N GLY A 22 -32.32 -16.40 7.52
CA GLY A 22 -31.35 -16.17 8.61
C GLY A 22 -29.98 -16.85 8.47
N ALA A 23 -29.84 -17.83 7.58
CA ALA A 23 -28.58 -18.53 7.27
C ALA A 23 -28.73 -19.16 5.88
N THR A 24 -27.79 -19.11 4.94
CA THR A 24 -26.36 -18.76 5.04
C THR A 24 -25.91 -17.81 3.91
N LEU A 25 -25.48 -16.59 4.24
CA LEU A 25 -24.63 -15.75 3.36
C LEU A 25 -23.12 -15.96 3.64
N ALA A 26 -22.78 -17.01 4.38
CA ALA A 26 -21.41 -17.46 4.54
C ALA A 26 -20.94 -18.22 3.28
N GLU A 27 -19.69 -17.99 2.90
CA GLU A 27 -18.95 -18.72 1.84
C GLU A 27 -19.35 -18.47 0.38
N ALA A 28 -19.45 -17.18 0.02
CA ALA A 28 -18.98 -16.68 -1.28
C ALA A 28 -17.79 -15.70 -1.11
N ASN A 29 -16.95 -15.96 -0.11
CA ASN A 29 -15.74 -15.18 0.16
C ASN A 29 -14.57 -15.73 -0.66
N GLY A 30 -14.45 -15.28 -1.91
CA GLY A 30 -13.26 -15.52 -2.70
C GLY A 30 -12.00 -15.01 -1.98
N TRP A 31 -10.87 -15.66 -2.24
CA TRP A 31 -9.56 -15.46 -1.58
C TRP A 31 -9.10 -14.00 -1.43
N TRP A 32 -9.58 -13.10 -2.29
CA TRP A 32 -9.25 -11.69 -2.32
C TRP A 32 -10.11 -10.78 -1.41
N ARG A 33 -11.18 -11.28 -0.76
CA ARG A 33 -12.09 -10.47 0.06
C ARG A 33 -11.64 -10.40 1.54
N PRO A 34 -11.11 -9.27 2.02
CA PRO A 34 -10.78 -9.09 3.45
C PRO A 34 -12.05 -8.85 4.30
N ARG A 35 -11.92 -8.94 5.62
CA ARG A 35 -12.97 -8.49 6.57
C ARG A 35 -13.22 -6.97 6.41
N PRO A 36 -14.37 -6.43 6.87
CA PRO A 36 -14.74 -5.03 6.64
C PRO A 36 -13.70 -3.99 7.08
N THR A 37 -12.96 -4.24 8.16
CA THR A 37 -11.92 -3.35 8.71
C THR A 37 -10.50 -3.86 8.49
N GLU A 38 -10.29 -4.82 7.58
CA GLU A 38 -9.00 -5.47 7.35
C GLU A 38 -8.31 -4.89 6.11
N VAL A 39 -7.03 -4.56 6.25
CA VAL A 39 -6.08 -4.40 5.14
C VAL A 39 -5.34 -5.72 4.98
N ARG A 40 -5.34 -6.29 3.77
CA ARG A 40 -4.66 -7.56 3.48
C ARG A 40 -3.64 -7.38 2.35
N VAL A 41 -2.37 -7.48 2.69
CA VAL A 41 -1.27 -7.58 1.71
C VAL A 41 -1.31 -8.98 1.09
N MET A 42 -1.25 -9.06 -0.24
CA MET A 42 -1.25 -10.31 -1.00
C MET A 42 0.18 -10.62 -1.43
N LEU A 43 0.82 -11.61 -0.82
CA LEU A 43 2.19 -12.03 -1.15
C LEU A 43 2.20 -13.24 -2.10
N PRO A 44 3.26 -13.44 -2.89
CA PRO A 44 3.55 -14.73 -3.52
C PRO A 44 3.71 -15.84 -2.47
N GLU A 45 3.44 -17.09 -2.85
CA GLU A 45 3.58 -18.24 -1.95
C GLU A 45 5.02 -18.37 -1.43
N GLY A 46 5.17 -18.65 -0.13
CA GLY A 46 6.46 -18.75 0.55
C GLY A 46 7.20 -17.42 0.73
N ASN A 47 6.54 -16.28 0.50
CA ASN A 47 7.15 -14.96 0.59
C ASN A 47 6.63 -14.14 1.78
N THR A 48 7.53 -13.37 2.39
CA THR A 48 7.30 -12.52 3.56
C THR A 48 7.70 -11.06 3.31
N ASN A 49 8.37 -10.78 2.19
CA ASN A 49 8.85 -9.44 1.84
C ASN A 49 7.75 -8.62 1.13
N PRO A 50 7.28 -7.51 1.72
CA PRO A 50 6.21 -6.68 1.15
C PRO A 50 6.58 -6.00 -0.18
N ALA A 51 7.87 -5.85 -0.50
CA ALA A 51 8.36 -5.19 -1.72
C ALA A 51 7.99 -5.94 -3.01
N ILE A 52 7.51 -7.18 -2.89
CA ILE A 52 7.12 -8.07 -3.99
C ILE A 52 5.69 -8.59 -3.81
N SER A 53 4.83 -7.81 -3.15
CA SER A 53 3.40 -8.09 -3.08
C SER A 53 2.71 -8.04 -4.45
N ASN A 54 1.75 -8.92 -4.66
CA ASN A 54 0.87 -8.97 -5.83
C ASN A 54 -0.24 -7.89 -5.77
N GLY A 55 -0.42 -7.24 -4.61
CA GLY A 55 -1.39 -6.19 -4.37
C GLY A 55 -1.83 -6.11 -2.90
N VAL A 56 -2.73 -5.17 -2.62
CA VAL A 56 -3.35 -5.01 -1.30
C VAL A 56 -4.87 -4.95 -1.47
N ALA A 57 -5.61 -5.70 -0.65
CA ALA A 57 -7.07 -5.64 -0.59
C ALA A 57 -7.52 -4.86 0.65
N LEU A 58 -8.51 -3.97 0.48
CA LEU A 58 -9.07 -3.15 1.55
C LEU A 58 -10.49 -3.60 1.88
N GLY A 59 -10.79 -3.73 3.17
CA GLY A 59 -12.14 -3.91 3.67
C GLY A 59 -13.02 -2.69 3.40
N GLY A 60 -14.33 -2.90 3.23
CA GLY A 60 -15.28 -1.82 2.90
C GLY A 60 -15.52 -0.75 3.98
N GLN A 61 -14.85 -0.85 5.13
CA GLN A 61 -14.84 0.13 6.23
C GLN A 61 -13.42 0.67 6.50
N VAL A 62 -12.43 0.34 5.66
CA VAL A 62 -11.09 0.96 5.71
C VAL A 62 -11.18 2.34 5.07
N ALA A 63 -10.86 3.38 5.83
CA ALA A 63 -10.76 4.74 5.31
C ALA A 63 -9.54 4.88 4.39
N THR A 64 -9.63 5.71 3.35
CA THR A 64 -8.53 5.98 2.43
C THR A 64 -8.14 7.46 2.46
N TYR A 65 -6.83 7.71 2.49
CA TYR A 65 -6.25 9.04 2.30
C TYR A 65 -5.50 9.05 0.97
N ALA A 66 -5.71 10.09 0.17
CA ALA A 66 -5.04 10.29 -1.11
C ALA A 66 -4.23 11.58 -1.05
N SER A 67 -2.92 11.46 -0.86
CA SER A 67 -2.01 12.59 -0.97
C SER A 67 -1.87 13.05 -2.43
N SER A 68 -1.56 14.32 -2.62
CA SER A 68 -1.09 14.82 -3.92
C SER A 68 0.37 14.41 -4.14
N GLY A 69 0.82 14.39 -5.40
CA GLY A 69 2.22 14.10 -5.71
C GLY A 69 3.16 15.12 -5.05
N LEU A 70 4.19 14.64 -4.37
CA LEU A 70 5.21 15.44 -3.70
C LEU A 70 6.54 15.37 -4.47
N GLY A 71 7.26 16.49 -4.51
CA GLY A 71 8.60 16.59 -5.07
C GLY A 71 9.65 16.81 -3.98
N PRO A 72 10.95 16.74 -4.33
CA PRO A 72 12.02 16.98 -3.38
C PRO A 72 12.13 18.48 -3.06
N THR A 73 12.41 18.78 -1.79
CA THR A 73 12.66 20.15 -1.32
C THR A 73 14.10 20.57 -1.62
N ALA A 74 14.34 21.84 -1.96
CA ALA A 74 15.67 22.37 -2.28
C ALA A 74 16.54 22.59 -1.02
N LEU A 75 17.12 21.50 -0.49
CA LEU A 75 17.77 21.46 0.83
C LEU A 75 19.30 21.55 0.80
N ASN A 76 19.94 21.48 -0.37
CA ASN A 76 21.40 21.58 -0.49
C ASN A 76 21.83 22.97 -1.00
N PRO A 77 22.05 23.96 -0.12
CA PRO A 77 22.45 25.31 -0.54
C PRO A 77 23.87 25.37 -1.13
N SER A 78 24.69 24.33 -0.96
CA SER A 78 26.04 24.27 -1.53
C SER A 78 26.05 23.88 -3.02
N ALA A 79 24.97 23.27 -3.51
CA ALA A 79 24.82 22.91 -4.92
C ALA A 79 24.43 24.11 -5.80
N PRO A 80 24.87 24.14 -7.08
CA PRO A 80 24.48 25.19 -8.02
C PRO A 80 22.97 25.37 -8.14
N ALA A 81 22.52 26.63 -8.28
CA ALA A 81 21.11 26.90 -8.50
C ALA A 81 20.63 26.25 -9.81
N GLY A 82 19.52 25.51 -9.75
CA GLY A 82 18.96 24.80 -10.89
C GLY A 82 19.59 23.43 -11.19
N SER A 83 20.62 22.99 -10.46
CA SER A 83 21.14 21.62 -10.60
C SER A 83 20.26 20.60 -9.86
N PRO A 84 20.24 19.31 -10.27
CA PRO A 84 19.52 18.26 -9.54
C PRO A 84 19.99 18.11 -8.08
N GLU A 85 21.28 18.29 -7.82
CA GLU A 85 21.90 18.18 -6.49
C GLU A 85 21.39 19.24 -5.52
N ARG A 86 20.77 20.33 -5.99
CA ARG A 86 20.10 21.33 -5.14
C ARG A 86 18.91 20.76 -4.37
N TYR A 87 18.33 19.67 -4.86
CA TYR A 87 17.16 19.00 -4.32
C TYR A 87 17.50 17.72 -3.53
N THR A 88 18.76 17.56 -3.12
CA THR A 88 19.17 16.53 -2.17
C THR A 88 19.30 17.13 -0.76
N ASP A 89 19.38 16.27 0.24
CA ASP A 89 19.73 16.64 1.62
C ASP A 89 20.98 15.83 2.01
N PRO A 90 22.17 16.47 2.12
CA PRO A 90 23.41 15.75 2.40
C PRO A 90 23.37 14.93 3.70
N SER A 91 22.58 15.35 4.70
CA SER A 91 22.46 14.64 5.98
C SER A 91 21.77 13.28 5.87
N LEU A 92 20.91 13.09 4.86
CA LEU A 92 20.27 11.79 4.58
C LEU A 92 21.22 10.78 3.91
N THR A 93 22.44 11.20 3.58
CA THR A 93 23.44 10.41 2.84
C THR A 93 24.82 10.43 3.49
N GLU A 94 24.92 10.90 4.73
CA GLU A 94 26.18 11.02 5.45
C GLU A 94 26.83 9.64 5.66
N GLY A 95 28.14 9.54 5.43
CA GLY A 95 28.87 8.26 5.49
C GLY A 95 28.63 7.28 4.33
N ALA A 96 27.52 7.41 3.60
CA ALA A 96 27.22 6.56 2.45
C ALA A 96 28.12 6.87 1.23
N ARG A 97 28.48 5.83 0.46
CA ARG A 97 29.32 5.96 -0.74
C ARG A 97 28.53 5.63 -1.99
N GLY A 98 28.79 6.33 -3.09
CA GLY A 98 28.18 6.02 -4.40
C GLY A 98 26.66 6.16 -4.44
N VAL A 99 26.08 7.01 -3.58
CA VAL A 99 24.67 7.39 -3.65
C VAL A 99 24.43 8.18 -4.93
N THR A 100 23.41 7.82 -5.70
CA THR A 100 23.10 8.53 -6.96
C THR A 100 22.27 9.77 -6.69
N VAL A 101 22.23 10.72 -7.63
CA VAL A 101 21.41 11.92 -7.47
C VAL A 101 19.91 11.61 -7.39
N THR A 102 19.44 10.59 -8.13
CA THR A 102 18.05 10.10 -8.05
C THR A 102 17.75 9.48 -6.69
N GLU A 103 18.66 8.68 -6.12
CA GLU A 103 18.52 8.13 -4.77
C GLU A 103 18.48 9.23 -3.71
N ALA A 104 19.41 10.19 -3.77
CA ALA A 104 19.48 11.29 -2.81
C ALA A 104 18.28 12.25 -2.89
N GLN A 105 17.72 12.49 -4.08
CA GLN A 105 16.45 13.21 -4.24
C GLN A 105 15.26 12.38 -3.73
N ALA A 106 15.24 11.08 -4.00
CA ALA A 106 14.16 10.19 -3.56
C ALA A 106 14.06 10.14 -2.03
N LEU A 107 15.19 10.11 -1.30
CA LEU A 107 15.19 10.19 0.17
C LEU A 107 14.46 11.45 0.68
N VAL A 108 14.64 12.61 0.02
CA VAL A 108 13.92 13.85 0.37
C VAL A 108 12.42 13.74 0.05
N VAL A 109 12.05 13.18 -1.11
CA VAL A 109 10.63 12.95 -1.48
C VAL A 109 9.95 12.03 -0.48
N LEU A 110 10.61 10.94 -0.09
CA LEU A 110 10.08 9.93 0.80
C LEU A 110 9.91 10.47 2.22
N ARG A 111 10.87 11.26 2.72
CA ARG A 111 10.69 12.01 3.98
C ARG A 111 9.49 12.96 3.90
N ASN A 112 9.39 13.77 2.85
CA ASN A 112 8.25 14.67 2.65
C ASN A 112 6.89 13.91 2.61
N ILE A 113 6.86 12.66 2.12
CA ILE A 113 5.68 11.79 2.16
C ILE A 113 5.39 11.34 3.60
N VAL A 114 6.39 10.92 4.37
CA VAL A 114 6.23 10.57 5.79
C VAL A 114 5.69 11.76 6.58
N ASP A 115 6.29 12.94 6.44
CA ASP A 115 5.84 14.18 7.09
C ASP A 115 4.36 14.49 6.77
N ASN A 116 3.93 14.23 5.53
CA ASN A 116 2.54 14.41 5.11
C ASN A 116 1.56 13.38 5.70
N LEU A 117 1.99 12.12 5.83
CA LEU A 117 1.21 11.06 6.47
C LEU A 117 1.04 11.35 7.96
N GLU A 118 2.13 11.69 8.66
CA GLU A 118 2.11 12.01 10.08
C GLU A 118 1.21 13.23 10.38
N ALA A 119 1.25 14.26 9.54
CA ALA A 119 0.35 15.41 9.63
C ALA A 119 -1.14 15.05 9.43
N ALA A 120 -1.45 13.92 8.80
CA ALA A 120 -2.80 13.36 8.67
C ALA A 120 -3.15 12.33 9.77
N GLY A 121 -2.23 12.06 10.71
CA GLY A 121 -2.39 11.02 11.74
C GLY A 121 -2.16 9.60 11.23
N LEU A 122 -1.46 9.44 10.10
CA LEU A 122 -1.12 8.17 9.44
C LEU A 122 0.38 7.86 9.61
N ARG A 123 0.77 6.63 9.30
CA ARG A 123 2.14 6.11 9.41
C ARG A 123 2.62 5.54 8.07
N PRO A 124 3.93 5.33 7.87
CA PRO A 124 4.46 4.75 6.62
C PRO A 124 3.86 3.39 6.26
N GLU A 125 3.52 2.57 7.27
CA GLU A 125 2.87 1.26 7.10
C GLU A 125 1.43 1.31 6.59
N ASP A 126 0.75 2.47 6.66
CA ASP A 126 -0.58 2.66 6.10
C ASP A 126 -0.56 2.85 4.56
N VAL A 127 0.62 2.97 3.94
CA VAL A 127 0.77 3.15 2.49
C VAL A 127 0.57 1.84 1.74
N VAL A 128 -0.64 1.68 1.19
CA VAL A 128 -1.03 0.48 0.41
C VAL A 128 -0.70 0.58 -1.08
N THR A 129 -0.38 1.76 -1.59
CA THR A 129 0.05 1.98 -2.99
C THR A 129 0.79 3.31 -3.13
N MET A 130 1.79 3.35 -4.02
CA MET A 130 2.54 4.57 -4.35
C MET A 130 2.76 4.64 -5.86
N LYS A 131 2.62 5.83 -6.44
CA LYS A 131 2.97 6.11 -7.84
C LYS A 131 4.18 7.03 -7.85
N CYS A 132 5.30 6.53 -8.36
CA CYS A 132 6.51 7.32 -8.56
C CYS A 132 6.70 7.66 -10.04
N TYR A 133 7.15 8.88 -10.31
CA TYR A 133 7.50 9.37 -11.65
C TYR A 133 8.97 9.80 -11.61
N LEU A 134 9.83 9.10 -12.34
CA LEU A 134 11.26 9.36 -12.36
C LEU A 134 11.69 10.01 -13.68
N MET A 135 12.56 11.01 -13.57
CA MET A 135 13.27 11.58 -14.71
C MET A 135 14.67 10.95 -14.81
N ALA A 136 15.19 10.78 -16.04
CA ALA A 136 16.59 10.41 -16.23
C ALA A 136 17.50 11.54 -15.71
N PRO A 137 18.54 11.23 -14.90
CA PRO A 137 19.50 12.24 -14.48
C PRO A 137 20.31 12.74 -15.70
N PRO A 138 20.91 13.96 -15.63
CA PRO A 138 21.67 14.52 -16.75
C PRO A 138 22.76 13.57 -17.26
N GLY A 139 22.76 13.30 -18.57
CA GLY A 139 23.71 12.40 -19.22
C GLY A 139 23.34 10.91 -19.18
N ALA A 140 22.17 10.53 -18.63
CA ALA A 140 21.62 9.18 -18.72
C ALA A 140 20.44 9.11 -19.71
N ASP A 141 20.33 8.00 -20.44
CA ASP A 141 19.20 7.74 -21.35
C ASP A 141 17.93 7.27 -20.60
N THR A 142 18.07 6.81 -19.36
CA THR A 142 16.99 6.20 -18.56
C THR A 142 17.02 6.66 -17.11
N ALA A 143 15.88 6.54 -16.43
CA ALA A 143 15.76 6.81 -15.00
C ALA A 143 16.52 5.77 -14.16
N ASP A 144 17.13 6.21 -13.06
CA ASP A 144 17.77 5.33 -12.09
C ASP A 144 16.74 4.69 -11.14
N TYR A 145 16.09 3.63 -11.65
CA TYR A 145 15.18 2.80 -10.87
C TYR A 145 15.89 2.09 -9.69
N ALA A 146 17.20 1.84 -9.78
CA ALA A 146 17.94 1.17 -8.72
C ALA A 146 18.16 2.12 -7.53
N GLY A 147 18.51 3.37 -7.78
CA GLY A 147 18.58 4.45 -6.79
C GLY A 147 17.23 4.74 -6.16
N TRP A 148 16.15 4.83 -6.95
CA TRP A 148 14.80 4.93 -6.40
C TRP A 148 14.47 3.75 -5.47
N ASN A 149 14.73 2.51 -5.88
CA ASN A 149 14.40 1.33 -5.09
C ASN A 149 15.22 1.25 -3.78
N ARG A 150 16.50 1.65 -3.79
CA ARG A 150 17.30 1.75 -2.55
C ARG A 150 16.70 2.78 -1.59
N ALA A 151 16.42 4.00 -2.06
CA ALA A 151 15.82 5.06 -1.25
C ALA A 151 14.42 4.67 -0.73
N TYR A 152 13.56 4.12 -1.60
CA TYR A 152 12.21 3.63 -1.23
C TYR A 152 12.28 2.65 -0.08
N ARG A 153 13.22 1.70 -0.14
CA ARG A 153 13.42 0.70 0.92
C ARG A 153 14.10 1.25 2.19
N GLN A 154 14.51 2.51 2.26
CA GLN A 154 14.87 3.11 3.55
C GLN A 154 13.62 3.49 4.38
N TYR A 155 12.45 3.67 3.74
CA TYR A 155 11.22 4.15 4.39
C TYR A 155 10.04 3.16 4.31
N PHE A 156 9.95 2.36 3.25
CA PHE A 156 8.80 1.51 2.94
C PHE A 156 9.25 0.11 2.51
N ALA A 157 8.41 -0.89 2.78
CA ALA A 157 8.68 -2.29 2.42
C ALA A 157 10.06 -2.81 2.90
N ASN A 158 10.43 -2.38 4.11
CA ASN A 158 11.69 -2.64 4.80
C ASN A 158 11.52 -3.44 6.10
N VAL A 159 10.32 -3.97 6.34
CA VAL A 159 10.01 -4.89 7.44
C VAL A 159 9.55 -6.21 6.85
N ASP A 160 10.03 -7.32 7.39
CA ASP A 160 9.55 -8.66 7.04
C ASP A 160 8.17 -8.94 7.68
N LEU A 161 7.18 -9.35 6.89
CA LEU A 161 5.80 -9.52 7.37
C LEU A 161 5.56 -10.80 8.20
N ALA A 162 6.59 -11.62 8.44
CA ALA A 162 6.50 -12.79 9.32
C ALA A 162 7.40 -12.68 10.57
N THR A 163 8.57 -12.05 10.47
CA THR A 163 9.45 -11.82 11.65
C THR A 163 9.24 -10.47 12.31
N GLU A 164 8.61 -9.51 11.63
CA GLU A 164 8.49 -8.10 12.03
C GLU A 164 9.84 -7.37 12.18
N GLU A 165 10.94 -7.99 11.73
CA GLU A 165 12.28 -7.41 11.77
C GLU A 165 12.52 -6.47 10.59
N VAL A 166 13.35 -5.45 10.82
CA VAL A 166 13.85 -4.57 9.75
C VAL A 166 14.79 -5.37 8.85
N VAL A 167 14.50 -5.35 7.55
CA VAL A 167 15.34 -5.94 6.50
C VAL A 167 16.45 -4.93 6.18
N PRO A 168 17.74 -5.24 6.36
CA PRO A 168 18.83 -4.30 6.07
C PRO A 168 18.84 -3.87 4.60
N VAL A 169 18.97 -2.56 4.34
CA VAL A 169 18.91 -1.97 3.00
C VAL A 169 20.16 -1.16 2.68
N PRO A 170 20.84 -1.43 1.54
CA PRO A 170 22.03 -0.67 1.17
C PRO A 170 21.68 0.75 0.72
N MET A 171 22.59 1.69 0.98
CA MET A 171 22.55 3.05 0.43
C MET A 171 23.72 3.26 -0.53
N GLY A 172 23.42 3.64 -1.77
CA GLY A 172 24.39 3.73 -2.86
C GLY A 172 25.14 2.40 -3.11
N THR A 173 26.44 2.43 -2.85
CA THR A 173 27.39 1.31 -2.88
C THR A 173 27.99 0.99 -1.51
N SER A 174 27.45 1.59 -0.43
CA SER A 174 27.71 1.13 0.94
C SER A 174 26.98 -0.18 1.21
N PRO A 175 27.50 -1.04 2.10
CA PRO A 175 26.76 -2.19 2.59
C PRO A 175 25.49 -1.72 3.33
N PRO A 176 24.48 -2.60 3.49
CA PRO A 176 23.36 -2.34 4.39
C PRO A 176 23.86 -2.08 5.82
N GLU A 177 23.25 -1.13 6.50
CA GLU A 177 23.37 -0.97 7.95
C GLU A 177 22.31 -1.83 8.66
N PRO A 178 22.61 -2.38 9.84
CA PRO A 178 21.69 -3.24 10.62
C PRO A 178 20.64 -2.43 11.39
#